data_AF-A0A7V0YGQ2-F1
#
_entry.id   AF-A0A7V0YGQ2-F1
#
_cell.length_a   1.000
_cell.length_b   1.000
_cell.length_c   1.000
_cell.angle_alpha   90.00
_cell.angle_beta   90.00
_cell.angle_gamma   90.00
#
_symmetry.space_group_name_H-M   'P 1'
#
loop_
_entity.id
_entity.type
_entity.pdbx_description
1 polymer ?
#
loop_
_entity_poly.entity_id
_entity_poly.type
_entity_poly.pdbx_seq_one_letter_code
_entity_poly.pdbx_strand_id
1 'polypeptide(L)'
;MILHRIKDRKLVAQITEKIFYPLWDLGLEIGHSTRTIKDCLQISSTNFEIQTSLLDSRLVEGDIYLLQSLQNDLLMQVRSRGGKRFLKNIIDENERRYQQYGQVSYLLEPDLKEGEGGLRDMQAILWAAKGLLGCSSIRGLVAHNYISNFDADALEQSHEFLLLIRNFLHYLAGRKNDRLLFEYQLEISKTLGFKDENGISGIEKFMRVFYSHTSTTDLISRVFWEQVKEDFLQKTAKRGSHCTKTPNDGIMVSDGKLSLSSPSATLEYPSAEIKLFRRSIEENLPIDYRRIGLLREGISKSNSPANWNQSMREDFFRILAAGHSALSSLEIMSYL
;
A
#
# COMPACT_ATOMS: atom_id res chain seq x y z
N MET A 1 -1.43 -24.82 -7.50
CA MET A 1 -0.85 -25.11 -8.83
C MET A 1 0.21 -26.18 -8.68
N ILE A 2 0.22 -27.19 -9.55
CA ILE A 2 1.29 -28.17 -9.71
C ILE A 2 2.16 -27.73 -10.89
N LEU A 3 3.42 -27.42 -10.60
CA LEU A 3 4.43 -27.09 -11.61
C LEU A 3 5.22 -28.35 -11.96
N HIS A 4 5.35 -28.69 -13.24
CA HIS A 4 6.03 -29.93 -13.65
C HIS A 4 6.84 -29.80 -14.94
N ARG A 5 7.72 -30.80 -15.16
CA ARG A 5 8.41 -31.07 -16.43
C ARG A 5 7.96 -32.38 -17.10
N ILE A 6 6.98 -33.07 -16.51
CA ILE A 6 6.47 -34.37 -16.95
C ILE A 6 5.78 -34.23 -18.33
N LYS A 7 6.16 -35.08 -19.29
CA LYS A 7 5.54 -35.14 -20.63
C LYS A 7 4.28 -36.01 -20.68
N ASP A 8 4.21 -37.05 -19.85
CA ASP A 8 3.07 -37.96 -19.78
C ASP A 8 1.87 -37.28 -19.08
N ARG A 9 0.86 -36.93 -19.87
CA ARG A 9 -0.37 -36.30 -19.36
C ARG A 9 -1.19 -37.21 -18.46
N LYS A 10 -1.16 -38.54 -18.68
CA LYS A 10 -1.91 -39.49 -17.84
C LYS A 10 -1.31 -39.53 -16.44
N LEU A 11 0.02 -39.58 -16.35
CA LEU A 11 0.72 -39.52 -15.06
C LEU A 11 0.43 -38.23 -14.31
N VAL A 12 0.45 -37.08 -14.99
CA VAL A 12 0.11 -35.78 -14.37
C VAL A 12 -1.31 -35.78 -13.83
N ALA A 13 -2.29 -36.28 -14.59
CA ALA A 13 -3.68 -36.36 -14.14
C ALA A 13 -3.82 -37.25 -12.89
N GLN A 14 -3.21 -38.44 -12.90
CA GLN A 14 -3.24 -39.35 -11.74
C GLN A 14 -2.63 -38.75 -10.47
N ILE A 15 -1.50 -38.03 -10.61
CA ILE A 15 -0.88 -37.34 -9.47
C ILE A 15 -1.80 -36.21 -8.97
N THR A 16 -2.40 -35.47 -9.89
CA THR A 16 -3.29 -34.34 -9.57
C THR A 16 -4.52 -34.81 -8.81
N GLU A 17 -5.19 -35.87 -9.26
CA GLU A 17 -6.36 -36.46 -8.59
C GLU A 17 -6.00 -36.92 -7.17
N LYS A 18 -4.87 -37.63 -7.01
CA LYS A 18 -4.40 -38.10 -5.68
C LYS A 18 -4.08 -36.99 -4.70
N ILE A 19 -3.73 -35.79 -5.19
CA ILE A 19 -3.44 -34.63 -4.34
C ILE A 19 -4.73 -33.87 -4.00
N PHE A 20 -5.57 -33.59 -5.01
CA PHE A 20 -6.70 -32.66 -4.82
C PHE A 20 -7.97 -33.33 -4.30
N TYR A 21 -8.25 -34.59 -4.64
CA TYR A 21 -9.48 -35.26 -4.17
C TYR A 21 -9.55 -35.34 -2.65
N PRO A 22 -8.49 -35.78 -1.92
CA PRO A 22 -8.54 -35.80 -0.46
C PRO A 22 -8.76 -34.41 0.15
N LEU A 23 -8.25 -33.34 -0.49
CA LEU A 23 -8.42 -31.98 0.02
C LEU A 23 -9.86 -31.49 -0.17
N TRP A 24 -10.49 -31.84 -1.29
CA TRP A 24 -11.90 -31.53 -1.52
C TRP A 24 -12.82 -32.36 -0.63
N ASP A 25 -12.48 -33.63 -0.38
CA ASP A 25 -13.22 -34.50 0.54
C ASP A 25 -13.20 -33.97 2.00
N LEU A 26 -12.14 -33.23 2.37
CA LEU A 26 -12.04 -32.50 3.63
C LEU A 26 -12.83 -31.17 3.65
N GLY A 27 -13.53 -30.83 2.56
CA GLY A 27 -14.30 -29.60 2.43
C GLY A 27 -13.46 -28.36 2.11
N LEU A 28 -12.19 -28.50 1.70
CA LEU A 28 -11.35 -27.36 1.35
C LEU A 28 -11.66 -26.88 -0.08
N GLU A 29 -11.98 -25.59 -0.22
CA GLU A 29 -12.19 -24.95 -1.53
C GLU A 29 -10.85 -24.57 -2.19
N ILE A 30 -10.20 -25.53 -2.84
CA ILE A 30 -8.88 -25.33 -3.45
C ILE A 30 -8.98 -25.29 -4.98
N GLY A 31 -8.60 -24.15 -5.57
CA GLY A 31 -8.35 -24.04 -7.00
C GLY A 31 -7.09 -24.82 -7.42
N HIS A 32 -7.18 -25.58 -8.50
CA HIS A 32 -6.05 -26.36 -9.01
C HIS A 32 -5.73 -26.05 -10.46
N SER A 33 -4.45 -26.23 -10.81
CA SER A 33 -3.95 -26.12 -12.17
C SER A 33 -2.64 -26.89 -12.28
N THR A 34 -2.44 -27.58 -13.40
CA THR A 34 -1.21 -28.31 -13.73
C THR A 34 -0.56 -27.64 -14.92
N ARG A 35 0.66 -27.13 -14.76
CA ARG A 35 1.32 -26.34 -15.80
C ARG A 35 2.81 -26.65 -15.89
N THR A 36 3.34 -26.56 -17.10
CA THR A 36 4.78 -26.42 -17.29
C THR A 36 5.19 -24.96 -17.16
N ILE A 37 6.49 -24.69 -17.00
CA ILE A 37 7.02 -23.30 -17.00
C ILE A 37 6.59 -22.57 -18.30
N LYS A 38 6.66 -23.25 -19.44
CA LYS A 38 6.26 -22.67 -20.73
C LYS A 38 4.80 -22.25 -20.74
N ASP A 39 3.90 -23.09 -20.22
CA ASP A 39 2.47 -22.77 -20.13
C ASP A 39 2.23 -21.58 -19.19
N CYS A 40 2.92 -21.54 -18.05
CA CYS A 40 2.87 -20.42 -17.11
C CYS A 40 3.26 -19.10 -17.79
N LEU A 41 4.40 -19.07 -18.49
CA LEU A 41 4.89 -17.88 -19.18
C LEU A 41 3.98 -17.44 -20.34
N GLN A 42 3.38 -18.40 -21.05
CA GLN A 42 2.47 -18.09 -22.13
C GLN A 42 1.19 -17.43 -21.59
N ILE A 43 0.58 -18.02 -20.57
CA ILE A 43 -0.68 -17.50 -20.01
C ILE A 43 -0.45 -16.20 -19.23
N SER A 44 0.67 -16.05 -18.52
CA SER A 44 1.00 -14.80 -17.81
C SER A 44 1.20 -13.62 -18.76
N SER A 45 1.59 -13.87 -20.02
CA SER A 45 1.82 -12.79 -21.00
C SER A 45 0.52 -12.11 -21.49
N THR A 46 -0.62 -12.80 -21.34
CA THR A 46 -1.94 -12.34 -21.81
C THR A 46 -2.93 -12.10 -20.67
N ASN A 47 -2.69 -12.65 -19.48
CA ASN A 47 -3.56 -12.48 -18.31
C ASN A 47 -2.77 -11.94 -17.11
N PHE A 48 -3.09 -10.71 -16.72
CA PHE A 48 -2.42 -10.00 -15.63
C PHE A 48 -2.68 -10.62 -14.25
N GLU A 49 -3.90 -11.08 -13.96
CA GLU A 49 -4.23 -11.76 -12.70
C GLU A 49 -3.42 -13.05 -12.52
N ILE A 50 -3.23 -13.81 -13.59
CA ILE A 50 -2.37 -15.00 -13.59
C ILE A 50 -0.90 -14.58 -13.44
N GLN A 51 -0.47 -13.48 -14.07
CA GLN A 51 0.89 -12.97 -13.93
C GLN A 51 1.23 -12.61 -12.48
N THR A 52 0.37 -11.86 -11.79
CA THR A 52 0.58 -11.49 -10.38
C THR A 52 0.47 -12.69 -9.45
N SER A 53 -0.49 -13.60 -9.69
CA SER A 53 -0.61 -14.85 -8.93
C SER A 53 0.64 -15.74 -9.05
N LEU A 54 1.23 -15.83 -10.24
CA LEU A 54 2.48 -16.57 -10.45
C LEU A 54 3.69 -15.86 -9.83
N LEU A 55 3.72 -14.53 -9.85
CA LEU A 55 4.76 -13.75 -9.15
C LEU A 55 4.71 -14.02 -7.63
N ASP A 56 3.54 -14.23 -7.04
CA ASP A 56 3.37 -14.56 -5.62
C ASP A 56 3.52 -16.05 -5.28
N SER A 57 3.93 -16.88 -6.24
CA SER A 57 4.14 -18.30 -6.00
C SER A 57 5.17 -18.55 -4.89
N ARG A 58 4.82 -19.47 -3.98
CA ARG A 58 5.69 -19.98 -2.92
C ARG A 58 5.79 -21.50 -3.02
N LEU A 59 6.95 -22.05 -2.62
CA LEU A 59 7.10 -23.49 -2.50
C LEU A 59 6.24 -23.97 -1.32
N VAL A 60 5.40 -24.97 -1.57
CA VAL A 60 4.74 -25.75 -0.52
C VAL A 60 5.52 -27.03 -0.31
N GLU A 61 5.82 -27.74 -1.40
CA GLU A 61 6.62 -28.97 -1.41
C GLU A 61 7.19 -29.21 -2.83
N GLY A 62 8.30 -29.96 -2.93
CA GLY A 62 8.88 -30.40 -4.21
C GLY A 62 10.17 -29.68 -4.62
N ASP A 63 10.42 -29.59 -5.94
CA ASP A 63 11.67 -29.08 -6.51
C ASP A 63 11.76 -27.54 -6.44
N ILE A 64 12.60 -27.04 -5.54
CA ILE A 64 12.86 -25.59 -5.38
C ILE A 64 13.51 -24.97 -6.63
N TYR A 65 14.36 -25.70 -7.35
CA TYR A 65 15.02 -25.18 -8.56
C TYR A 65 14.02 -25.00 -9.71
N LEU A 66 12.99 -25.83 -9.76
CA LEU A 66 11.90 -25.67 -10.72
C LEU A 66 11.11 -24.39 -10.46
N LEU A 67 10.78 -24.10 -9.20
CA LEU A 67 10.12 -22.84 -8.81
C LEU A 67 11.01 -21.63 -9.10
N GLN A 68 12.30 -21.68 -8.71
CA GLN A 68 13.24 -20.59 -8.98
C GLN A 68 13.40 -20.32 -10.48
N SER A 69 13.42 -21.37 -11.31
CA SER A 69 13.45 -21.22 -12.77
C SER A 69 12.22 -20.46 -13.26
N LEU A 70 11.01 -20.84 -12.81
CA LEU A 70 9.79 -20.13 -13.15
C LEU A 70 9.83 -18.66 -12.72
N GLN A 71 10.25 -18.39 -11.49
CA GLN A 71 10.31 -17.02 -10.94
C GLN A 71 11.32 -16.15 -11.71
N ASN A 72 12.49 -16.68 -12.05
CA ASN A 72 13.49 -15.99 -12.86
C ASN A 72 12.97 -15.67 -14.27
N ASP A 73 12.33 -16.64 -14.93
CA ASP A 73 11.77 -16.46 -16.27
C ASP A 73 10.61 -15.44 -16.27
N LEU A 74 9.76 -15.45 -15.23
CA LEU A 74 8.69 -14.46 -15.07
C LEU A 74 9.25 -13.05 -14.85
N LEU A 75 10.26 -12.90 -13.98
CA LEU A 75 10.92 -11.61 -13.77
C LEU A 75 11.59 -11.10 -15.03
N MET A 76 12.26 -11.98 -15.80
CA MET A 76 12.81 -11.62 -17.10
C MET A 76 11.71 -11.18 -18.08
N GLN A 77 10.57 -11.89 -18.13
CA GLN A 77 9.43 -11.52 -18.97
C GLN A 77 8.89 -10.13 -18.63
N VAL A 78 8.75 -9.81 -17.33
CA VAL A 78 8.30 -8.50 -16.87
C VAL A 78 9.33 -7.42 -17.24
N ARG A 79 10.60 -7.60 -16.87
CA ARG A 79 11.64 -6.57 -17.02
C ARG A 79 12.04 -6.29 -18.47
N SER A 80 12.32 -7.34 -19.25
CA SER A 80 12.94 -7.19 -20.57
C SER A 80 11.98 -6.71 -21.67
N ARG A 81 10.68 -6.97 -21.52
CA ARG A 81 9.69 -6.80 -22.60
C ARG A 81 8.41 -6.09 -22.16
N GLY A 82 8.25 -5.78 -20.87
CA GLY A 82 6.93 -5.45 -20.34
C GLY A 82 6.87 -4.47 -19.17
N GLY A 83 7.97 -3.94 -18.63
CA GLY A 83 7.94 -3.19 -17.35
C GLY A 83 6.90 -2.05 -17.31
N LYS A 84 6.83 -1.25 -18.39
CA LYS A 84 5.81 -0.19 -18.51
C LYS A 84 4.39 -0.74 -18.66
N ARG A 85 4.21 -1.82 -19.41
CA ARG A 85 2.90 -2.47 -19.58
C ARG A 85 2.43 -3.12 -18.27
N PHE A 86 3.34 -3.75 -17.54
CA PHE A 86 3.09 -4.36 -16.24
C PHE A 86 2.69 -3.29 -15.22
N LEU A 87 3.46 -2.20 -15.14
CA LEU A 87 3.11 -1.05 -14.29
C LEU A 87 1.73 -0.48 -14.66
N LYS A 88 1.48 -0.27 -15.96
CA LYS A 88 0.17 0.22 -16.43
C LYS A 88 -0.96 -0.72 -16.03
N ASN A 89 -0.80 -2.04 -16.21
CA ASN A 89 -1.82 -3.00 -15.80
C ASN A 89 -2.11 -2.94 -14.29
N ILE A 90 -1.10 -2.75 -13.45
CA ILE A 90 -1.31 -2.58 -11.99
C ILE A 90 -2.11 -1.31 -11.72
N ILE A 91 -1.73 -0.18 -12.34
CA ILE A 91 -2.40 1.11 -12.16
C ILE A 91 -3.86 1.03 -12.62
N ASP A 92 -4.10 0.51 -13.83
CA ASP A 92 -5.45 0.39 -14.41
C ASP A 92 -6.34 -0.51 -13.52
N GLU A 93 -5.80 -1.60 -12.96
CA GLU A 93 -6.54 -2.49 -12.05
C GLU A 93 -6.84 -1.82 -10.70
N ASN A 94 -5.89 -1.05 -10.14
CA ASN A 94 -6.12 -0.28 -8.91
C ASN A 94 -7.21 0.78 -9.14
N GLU A 95 -7.16 1.54 -10.24
CA GLU A 95 -8.18 2.54 -10.59
C GLU A 95 -9.57 1.92 -10.74
N ARG A 96 -9.67 0.80 -11.47
CA ARG A 96 -10.92 0.04 -11.63
C ARG A 96 -11.49 -0.38 -10.26
N ARG A 97 -10.62 -0.85 -9.38
CA ARG A 97 -10.98 -1.30 -8.04
C ARG A 97 -11.45 -0.15 -7.17
N TYR A 98 -10.74 0.99 -7.18
CA TYR A 98 -11.15 2.19 -6.44
C TYR A 98 -12.52 2.70 -6.88
N GLN A 99 -12.82 2.67 -8.19
CA GLN A 99 -14.14 3.04 -8.71
C GLN A 99 -15.25 2.09 -8.24
N GLN A 100 -14.95 0.80 -8.07
CA GLN A 100 -15.92 -0.21 -7.69
C GLN A 100 -16.17 -0.27 -6.17
N TYR A 101 -15.11 -0.13 -5.37
CA TYR A 101 -15.17 -0.37 -3.91
C TYR A 101 -15.04 0.89 -3.08
N GLY A 102 -14.55 2.00 -3.64
CA GLY A 102 -14.39 3.28 -2.96
C GLY A 102 -13.29 3.31 -1.89
N GLN A 103 -13.20 4.46 -1.22
CA GLN A 103 -12.26 4.71 -0.13
C GLN A 103 -12.74 4.13 1.18
N VAL A 104 -11.94 3.22 1.75
CA VAL A 104 -12.28 2.53 2.99
C VAL A 104 -12.55 3.52 4.12
N SER A 105 -11.76 4.60 4.21
CA SER A 105 -11.88 5.66 5.22
C SER A 105 -13.21 6.44 5.18
N TYR A 106 -13.96 6.38 4.07
CA TYR A 106 -15.20 7.13 3.88
C TYR A 106 -16.46 6.23 3.83
N LEU A 107 -16.32 4.93 4.05
CA LEU A 107 -17.41 3.97 3.95
C LEU A 107 -17.76 3.41 5.32
N LEU A 108 -19.06 3.38 5.63
CA LEU A 108 -19.56 2.83 6.88
C LEU A 108 -19.42 1.30 6.96
N GLU A 109 -19.44 0.60 5.82
CA GLU A 109 -19.28 -0.86 5.75
C GLU A 109 -18.26 -1.24 4.66
N PRO A 110 -16.97 -0.98 4.91
CA PRO A 110 -15.93 -1.06 3.89
C PRO A 110 -15.52 -2.50 3.56
N ASP A 111 -14.95 -2.69 2.37
CA ASP A 111 -14.26 -3.93 1.98
C ASP A 111 -12.77 -3.84 2.34
N LEU A 112 -12.29 -4.71 3.24
CA LEU A 112 -10.90 -4.69 3.72
C LEU A 112 -9.89 -5.14 2.66
N LYS A 113 -10.35 -5.91 1.69
CA LYS A 113 -9.48 -6.50 0.67
C LYS A 113 -9.42 -5.60 -0.53
N GLU A 114 -10.59 -5.28 -1.08
CA GLU A 114 -10.76 -4.59 -2.35
C GLU A 114 -11.08 -3.10 -2.21
N GLY A 115 -11.19 -2.50 -1.03
CA GLY A 115 -11.25 -1.04 -0.87
C GLY A 115 -9.89 -0.32 -0.97
N GLU A 116 -9.90 0.97 -1.30
CA GLU A 116 -8.70 1.84 -1.31
C GLU A 116 -8.18 2.04 0.13
N GLY A 117 -6.89 1.76 0.33
CA GLY A 117 -6.27 1.59 1.65
C GLY A 117 -6.38 0.18 2.24
N GLY A 118 -6.88 -0.79 1.46
CA GLY A 118 -7.06 -2.19 1.85
C GLY A 118 -5.85 -3.09 1.54
N LEU A 119 -6.01 -4.39 1.83
CA LEU A 119 -4.95 -5.40 1.64
C LEU A 119 -4.44 -5.49 0.20
N ARG A 120 -5.31 -5.25 -0.80
CA ARG A 120 -4.90 -5.30 -2.21
C ARG A 120 -3.90 -4.21 -2.58
N ASP A 121 -3.94 -3.04 -1.92
CA ASP A 121 -2.95 -1.99 -2.20
C ASP A 121 -1.55 -2.42 -1.77
N MET A 122 -1.43 -3.06 -0.60
CA MET A 122 -0.18 -3.64 -0.14
C MET A 122 0.34 -4.73 -1.09
N GLN A 123 -0.56 -5.58 -1.60
CA GLN A 123 -0.21 -6.59 -2.61
C GLN A 123 0.26 -5.95 -3.91
N ALA A 124 -0.44 -4.91 -4.40
CA ALA A 124 -0.06 -4.20 -5.62
C ALA A 124 1.32 -3.53 -5.49
N ILE A 125 1.62 -2.92 -4.34
CA ILE A 125 2.94 -2.39 -4.01
C ILE A 125 4.00 -3.51 -4.11
N LEU A 126 3.77 -4.66 -3.48
CA LEU A 126 4.71 -5.79 -3.52
C LEU A 126 4.85 -6.40 -4.92
N TRP A 127 3.80 -6.43 -5.74
CA TRP A 127 3.88 -6.87 -7.13
C TRP A 127 4.75 -5.94 -7.98
N ALA A 128 4.57 -4.62 -7.84
CA ALA A 128 5.42 -3.64 -8.49
C ALA A 128 6.87 -3.75 -7.99
N ALA A 129 7.07 -3.88 -6.69
CA ALA A 129 8.38 -4.09 -6.07
C ALA A 129 9.10 -5.30 -6.69
N LYS A 130 8.39 -6.42 -6.81
CA LYS A 130 8.93 -7.67 -7.34
C LYS A 130 9.23 -7.58 -8.83
N GLY A 131 8.25 -7.13 -9.62
CA GLY A 131 8.35 -7.07 -11.07
C GLY A 131 9.32 -6.00 -11.58
N LEU A 132 9.31 -4.82 -10.97
CA LEU A 132 10.05 -3.65 -11.45
C LEU A 132 11.40 -3.48 -10.75
N LEU A 133 11.45 -3.68 -9.42
CA LEU A 133 12.64 -3.42 -8.60
C LEU A 133 13.42 -4.69 -8.28
N GLY A 134 12.77 -5.85 -8.28
CA GLY A 134 13.38 -7.13 -7.89
C GLY A 134 13.46 -7.38 -6.39
N CYS A 135 12.70 -6.63 -5.60
CA CYS A 135 12.58 -6.88 -4.17
C CYS A 135 11.20 -7.48 -3.86
N SER A 136 11.12 -8.31 -2.83
CA SER A 136 9.91 -9.09 -2.52
C SER A 136 9.37 -8.81 -1.11
N SER A 137 9.79 -7.71 -0.49
CA SER A 137 9.42 -7.36 0.89
C SER A 137 9.28 -5.85 1.04
N ILE A 138 8.51 -5.44 2.04
CA ILE A 138 8.34 -4.03 2.42
C ILE A 138 9.70 -3.42 2.77
N ARG A 139 10.54 -4.13 3.53
CA ARG A 139 11.91 -3.70 3.83
C ARG A 139 12.80 -3.54 2.60
N GLY A 140 12.57 -4.33 1.54
CA GLY A 140 13.26 -4.15 0.27
C GLY A 140 12.97 -2.80 -0.40
N LEU A 141 11.78 -2.24 -0.20
CA LEU A 141 11.41 -0.92 -0.70
C LEU A 141 12.18 0.21 -0.01
N VAL A 142 12.50 0.04 1.28
CA VAL A 142 13.37 0.97 2.02
C VAL A 142 14.77 0.99 1.41
N ALA A 143 15.33 -0.18 1.12
CA ALA A 143 16.66 -0.29 0.50
C ALA A 143 16.72 0.37 -0.89
N HIS A 144 15.59 0.47 -1.58
CA HIS A 144 15.45 1.17 -2.87
C HIS A 144 14.98 2.63 -2.74
N ASN A 145 14.84 3.16 -1.52
CA ASN A 145 14.37 4.53 -1.22
C ASN A 145 12.95 4.86 -1.72
N TYR A 146 12.07 3.85 -1.84
CA TYR A 146 10.67 4.09 -2.20
C TYR A 146 9.77 4.43 -1.01
N ILE A 147 10.13 3.94 0.18
CA ILE A 147 9.43 4.23 1.43
C ILE A 147 10.45 4.46 2.55
N SER A 148 10.08 5.23 3.57
CA SER A 148 10.91 5.42 4.76
C SER A 148 10.87 4.19 5.68
N ASN A 149 11.81 4.08 6.63
CA ASN A 149 11.74 3.03 7.66
C ASN A 149 10.46 3.16 8.50
N PHE A 150 10.07 4.40 8.84
CA PHE A 150 8.84 4.69 9.57
C PHE A 150 7.59 4.21 8.81
N ASP A 151 7.51 4.50 7.51
CA ASP A 151 6.40 4.03 6.67
C ASP A 151 6.41 2.51 6.50
N ALA A 152 7.59 1.88 6.41
CA ALA A 152 7.70 0.43 6.37
C ALA A 152 7.14 -0.23 7.64
N ASP A 153 7.51 0.29 8.82
CA ASP A 153 6.98 -0.18 10.11
C ASP A 153 5.46 0.01 10.18
N ALA A 154 4.95 1.17 9.75
CA ALA A 154 3.53 1.49 9.76
C ALA A 154 2.72 0.61 8.78
N LEU A 155 3.29 0.30 7.60
CA LEU A 155 2.66 -0.58 6.61
C LEU A 155 2.63 -2.04 7.09
N GLU A 156 3.71 -2.52 7.72
CA GLU A 156 3.76 -3.86 8.34
C GLU A 156 2.70 -4.00 9.44
N GLN A 157 2.61 -3.02 10.35
CA GLN A 157 1.58 -3.02 11.41
C GLN A 157 0.16 -2.96 10.84
N SER A 158 -0.07 -2.15 9.80
CA SER A 158 -1.38 -2.06 9.14
C SER A 158 -1.75 -3.36 8.44
N HIS A 159 -0.78 -4.04 7.83
CA HIS A 159 -1.00 -5.34 7.21
C HIS A 159 -1.42 -6.40 8.23
N GLU A 160 -0.70 -6.50 9.35
CA GLU A 160 -1.03 -7.43 10.44
C GLU A 160 -2.41 -7.15 11.04
N PHE A 161 -2.73 -5.88 11.28
CA PHE A 161 -4.02 -5.47 11.79
C PHE A 161 -5.16 -5.82 10.81
N LEU A 162 -5.03 -5.49 9.53
CA LEU A 162 -6.07 -5.80 8.54
C LEU A 162 -6.26 -7.32 8.35
N LEU A 163 -5.18 -8.11 8.42
CA LEU A 163 -5.28 -9.57 8.42
C LEU A 163 -5.99 -10.11 9.68
N LEU A 164 -5.72 -9.54 10.85
CA LEU A 164 -6.43 -9.89 12.08
C LEU A 164 -7.94 -9.65 11.93
N ILE A 165 -8.34 -8.48 11.45
CA ILE A 165 -9.77 -8.16 11.26
C ILE A 165 -10.39 -9.09 10.22
N ARG A 166 -9.69 -9.35 9.11
CA ARG A 166 -10.16 -10.29 8.07
C ARG A 166 -10.35 -11.71 8.60
N ASN A 167 -9.46 -12.18 9.47
CA ASN A 167 -9.60 -13.48 10.12
C ASN A 167 -10.84 -13.53 11.02
N PHE A 168 -11.11 -12.46 11.79
CA PHE A 168 -12.35 -12.36 12.56
C PHE A 168 -13.59 -12.36 11.67
N LEU A 169 -13.57 -11.64 10.54
CA LEU A 169 -14.69 -11.65 9.59
C LEU A 169 -14.97 -13.04 9.05
N HIS A 170 -13.93 -13.79 8.68
CA HIS A 170 -14.10 -15.17 8.17
C HIS A 170 -14.59 -16.11 9.26
N TYR A 171 -14.07 -15.95 10.48
CA TYR A 171 -14.50 -16.73 11.65
C TYR A 171 -15.96 -16.48 12.00
N LEU A 172 -16.37 -15.20 12.13
CA LEU A 172 -17.73 -14.81 12.50
C LEU A 172 -18.75 -15.13 11.41
N ALA A 173 -18.37 -14.98 10.13
CA ALA A 173 -19.25 -15.29 9.01
C ALA A 173 -19.34 -16.80 8.71
N GLY A 174 -18.38 -17.61 9.20
CA GLY A 174 -18.27 -19.05 8.87
C GLY A 174 -17.96 -19.33 7.38
N ARG A 175 -17.59 -18.29 6.63
CA ARG A 175 -17.30 -18.34 5.19
C ARG A 175 -16.39 -17.17 4.83
N LYS A 176 -15.91 -17.14 3.57
CA LYS A 176 -15.22 -15.96 3.04
C LYS A 176 -16.13 -14.73 3.14
N ASN A 177 -15.65 -13.71 3.86
CA ASN A 177 -16.25 -12.40 3.95
C ASN A 177 -15.16 -11.34 4.08
N ASP A 178 -15.10 -10.40 3.14
CA ASP A 178 -14.10 -9.33 3.15
C ASP A 178 -14.72 -7.96 3.51
N ARG A 179 -16.03 -7.90 3.80
CA ARG A 179 -16.76 -6.67 4.13
C ARG A 179 -17.06 -6.53 5.63
N LEU A 180 -16.73 -5.37 6.20
CA LEU A 180 -16.91 -5.03 7.61
C LEU A 180 -18.31 -4.44 7.86
N LEU A 181 -19.32 -5.30 7.84
CA LEU A 181 -20.71 -4.92 8.18
C LEU A 181 -20.84 -4.47 9.63
N PHE A 182 -21.86 -3.67 9.95
CA PHE A 182 -22.08 -3.14 11.31
C PHE A 182 -22.14 -4.21 12.39
N GLU A 183 -22.76 -5.36 12.10
CA GLU A 183 -22.82 -6.50 13.03
C GLU A 183 -21.43 -7.01 13.40
N TYR A 184 -20.51 -7.06 12.44
CA TYR A 184 -19.13 -7.48 12.68
C TYR A 184 -18.32 -6.39 13.39
N GLN A 185 -18.58 -5.11 13.10
CA GLN A 185 -17.93 -4.01 13.83
C GLN A 185 -18.19 -4.10 15.33
N LEU A 186 -19.44 -4.37 15.72
CA LEU A 186 -19.83 -4.56 17.12
C LEU A 186 -19.12 -5.76 17.75
N GLU A 187 -19.17 -6.93 17.11
CA GLU A 187 -18.60 -8.16 17.68
C GLU A 187 -17.07 -8.13 17.75
N ILE A 188 -16.41 -7.59 16.72
CA ILE A 188 -14.94 -7.44 16.69
C ILE A 188 -14.49 -6.41 17.72
N SER A 189 -15.19 -5.27 17.83
CA SER A 189 -14.90 -4.24 18.84
C SER A 189 -14.91 -4.83 20.26
N LYS A 190 -15.95 -5.61 20.61
CA LYS A 190 -16.03 -6.29 21.92
C LYS A 190 -14.90 -7.31 22.10
N THR A 191 -14.63 -8.13 21.08
CA THR A 191 -13.64 -9.21 21.15
C THR A 191 -12.22 -8.67 21.34
N LEU A 192 -11.90 -7.54 20.69
CA LEU A 192 -10.64 -6.83 20.85
C LEU A 192 -10.57 -5.99 22.14
N GLY A 193 -11.62 -5.99 22.96
CA GLY A 193 -11.64 -5.34 24.26
C GLY A 193 -11.83 -3.81 24.22
N PHE A 194 -12.34 -3.26 23.11
CA PHE A 194 -12.71 -1.84 23.06
C PHE A 194 -13.91 -1.59 23.97
N LYS A 195 -13.79 -0.61 24.86
CA LYS A 195 -14.81 -0.24 25.85
C LYS A 195 -15.26 1.20 25.68
N ASP A 196 -16.53 1.41 26.01
CA ASP A 196 -17.11 2.75 26.11
C ASP A 196 -16.37 3.56 27.18
N GLU A 197 -15.98 4.79 26.84
CA GLU A 197 -15.26 5.68 27.76
C GLU A 197 -15.43 7.12 27.32
N ASN A 198 -15.58 8.04 28.27
CA ASN A 198 -15.67 9.48 28.01
C ASN A 198 -16.75 9.86 26.96
N GLY A 199 -17.84 9.09 26.89
CA GLY A 199 -18.93 9.30 25.93
C GLY A 199 -18.67 8.80 24.51
N ILE A 200 -17.53 8.14 24.25
CA ILE A 200 -17.20 7.53 22.95
C ILE A 200 -17.45 6.03 23.05
N SER A 201 -18.19 5.48 22.09
CA SER A 201 -18.50 4.04 22.04
C SER A 201 -17.26 3.19 21.71
N GLY A 202 -17.21 1.96 22.21
CA GLY A 202 -16.17 0.99 21.87
C GLY A 202 -16.08 0.73 20.36
N ILE A 203 -17.21 0.79 19.64
CA ILE A 203 -17.25 0.69 18.19
C ILE A 203 -16.53 1.88 17.55
N GLU A 204 -16.83 3.11 17.96
CA GLU A 204 -16.16 4.30 17.40
C GLU A 204 -14.65 4.28 17.64
N LYS A 205 -14.20 3.84 18.82
CA LYS A 205 -12.77 3.67 19.09
C LYS A 205 -12.14 2.62 18.17
N PHE A 206 -12.79 1.48 17.99
CA PHE A 206 -12.35 0.43 17.06
C PHE A 206 -12.28 0.98 15.63
N MET A 207 -13.33 1.64 15.17
CA MET A 207 -13.40 2.20 13.81
C MET A 207 -12.36 3.30 13.61
N ARG A 208 -12.04 4.10 14.62
CA ARG A 208 -10.94 5.08 14.56
C ARG A 208 -9.58 4.41 14.33
N VAL A 209 -9.28 3.34 15.05
CA VAL A 209 -8.04 2.56 14.85
C VAL A 209 -8.03 1.92 13.45
N PHE A 210 -9.16 1.34 13.05
CA PHE A 210 -9.31 0.74 11.72
C PHE A 210 -9.04 1.76 10.60
N TYR A 211 -9.68 2.93 10.64
CA TYR A 211 -9.47 3.96 9.64
C TYR A 211 -8.04 4.53 9.66
N SER A 212 -7.39 4.60 10.83
CA SER A 212 -5.99 5.02 10.92
C SER A 212 -5.05 4.09 10.13
N HIS A 213 -5.26 2.78 10.21
CA HIS A 213 -4.49 1.79 9.44
C HIS A 213 -4.78 1.85 7.93
N THR A 214 -6.04 2.03 7.53
CA THR A 214 -6.42 2.08 6.11
C THR A 214 -5.96 3.39 5.46
N SER A 215 -6.08 4.53 6.16
CA SER A 215 -5.57 5.82 5.69
C SER A 215 -4.03 5.82 5.60
N THR A 216 -3.35 5.16 6.55
CA THR A 216 -1.89 4.94 6.47
C THR A 216 -1.51 4.15 5.23
N THR A 217 -2.26 3.09 4.93
CA THR A 217 -2.02 2.25 3.75
C THR A 217 -2.26 3.02 2.45
N ASP A 218 -3.36 3.78 2.38
CA ASP A 218 -3.68 4.61 1.22
C ASP A 218 -2.59 5.66 0.95
N LEU A 219 -2.17 6.40 1.98
CA LEU A 219 -1.11 7.40 1.85
C LEU A 219 0.19 6.79 1.33
N ILE A 220 0.65 5.69 1.92
CA ILE A 220 1.89 5.01 1.50
C ILE A 220 1.74 4.50 0.06
N SER A 221 0.58 3.94 -0.29
CA SER A 221 0.27 3.49 -1.65
C SER A 221 0.36 4.65 -2.65
N ARG A 222 -0.30 5.77 -2.38
CA ARG A 222 -0.25 6.98 -3.23
C ARG A 222 1.17 7.47 -3.43
N VAL A 223 1.91 7.63 -2.33
CA VAL A 223 3.32 8.06 -2.35
C VAL A 223 4.17 7.11 -3.20
N PHE A 224 4.02 5.81 -3.00
CA PHE A 224 4.74 4.79 -3.76
C PHE A 224 4.41 4.88 -5.26
N TRP A 225 3.14 4.98 -5.63
CA TRP A 225 2.74 5.02 -7.04
C TRP A 225 3.20 6.30 -7.75
N GLU A 226 3.17 7.45 -7.10
CA GLU A 226 3.69 8.69 -7.68
C GLU A 226 5.19 8.59 -7.97
N GLN A 227 5.98 8.02 -7.04
CA GLN A 227 7.40 7.78 -7.27
C GLN A 227 7.67 6.79 -8.40
N VAL A 228 6.95 5.66 -8.43
CA VAL A 228 7.12 4.63 -9.46
C VAL A 228 6.70 5.17 -10.84
N LYS A 229 5.63 5.97 -10.93
CA LYS A 229 5.24 6.64 -12.18
C LYS A 229 6.33 7.60 -12.65
N GLU A 230 6.90 8.41 -11.76
CA GLU A 230 7.99 9.33 -12.08
C GLU A 230 9.21 8.57 -12.63
N ASP A 231 9.63 7.49 -11.97
CA ASP A 231 10.84 6.75 -12.35
C ASP A 231 10.67 5.91 -13.64
N PHE A 232 9.49 5.33 -13.88
CA PHE A 232 9.28 4.38 -14.98
C PHE A 232 8.49 4.92 -16.17
N LEU A 233 7.58 5.89 -15.97
CA LEU A 233 6.74 6.43 -17.03
C LEU A 233 7.27 7.77 -17.56
N GLN A 234 7.79 8.63 -16.69
CA GLN A 234 8.28 9.94 -17.10
C GLN A 234 9.72 9.85 -17.63
N LYS A 235 9.98 10.48 -18.78
CA LYS A 235 11.35 10.68 -19.30
C LYS A 235 11.95 11.90 -18.61
N THR A 236 12.15 11.87 -17.31
CA THR A 236 12.82 12.99 -16.64
C THR A 236 14.31 12.93 -16.95
N ALA A 237 14.79 13.90 -17.72
CA ALA A 237 16.21 14.20 -17.80
C ALA A 237 16.71 14.43 -16.37
N LYS A 238 17.80 13.77 -15.98
CA LYS A 238 18.54 14.07 -14.74
C LYS A 238 18.98 15.53 -14.78
N ARG A 239 18.11 16.46 -14.40
CA ARG A 239 18.47 17.84 -14.13
C ARG A 239 19.24 17.83 -12.82
N GLY A 240 20.43 18.43 -12.81
CA GLY A 240 21.26 18.48 -11.63
C GLY A 240 20.48 19.07 -10.46
N SER A 241 20.44 18.33 -9.35
CA SER A 241 19.76 18.70 -8.11
C SER A 241 20.21 20.09 -7.66
N HIS A 242 19.37 21.10 -7.87
CA HIS A 242 19.50 22.38 -7.19
C HIS A 242 18.74 22.28 -5.87
N CYS A 243 19.48 22.03 -4.80
CA CYS A 243 18.97 22.09 -3.44
C CYS A 243 19.18 23.50 -2.91
N THR A 244 18.12 24.29 -2.84
CA THR A 244 18.15 25.58 -2.17
C THR A 244 17.62 25.37 -0.77
N LYS A 245 18.53 25.33 0.22
CA LYS A 245 18.13 25.36 1.63
C LYS A 245 17.56 26.75 1.91
N THR A 246 16.33 26.85 2.40
CA THR A 246 15.89 28.09 3.05
C THR A 246 16.43 28.08 4.47
N PRO A 247 17.33 29.01 4.82
CA PRO A 247 17.84 29.08 6.18
C PRO A 247 16.74 29.68 7.06
N ASN A 248 16.30 28.94 8.10
CA ASN A 248 15.54 29.39 9.28
C ASN A 248 14.11 28.85 9.50
N ASP A 249 13.60 27.92 8.69
CA ASP A 249 12.25 27.35 8.90
C ASP A 249 12.17 25.82 8.86
N GLY A 250 13.31 25.13 8.74
CA GLY A 250 13.36 23.67 8.66
C GLY A 250 12.82 23.08 7.34
N ILE A 251 12.43 23.94 6.39
CA ILE A 251 11.88 23.57 5.07
C ILE A 251 13.00 23.63 4.02
N MET A 252 12.94 22.76 3.03
CA MET A 252 13.89 22.67 1.92
C MET A 252 13.15 22.66 0.58
N VAL A 253 13.71 23.36 -0.40
CA VAL A 253 13.27 23.28 -1.79
C VAL A 253 14.29 22.49 -2.60
N SER A 254 13.87 21.34 -3.13
CA SER A 254 14.69 20.50 -4.00
C SER A 254 13.94 20.21 -5.29
N ASP A 255 14.55 20.52 -6.43
CA ASP A 255 13.97 20.29 -7.77
C ASP A 255 12.57 20.89 -7.95
N GLY A 256 12.32 22.04 -7.33
CA GLY A 256 11.01 22.72 -7.36
C GLY A 256 9.93 22.05 -6.52
N LYS A 257 10.31 21.13 -5.60
CA LYS A 257 9.41 20.49 -4.64
C LYS A 257 9.78 20.89 -3.21
N LEU A 258 8.79 21.03 -2.34
CA LEU A 258 8.96 21.37 -0.93
C LEU A 258 9.02 20.13 -0.05
N SER A 259 9.91 20.14 0.95
CA SER A 259 9.97 19.07 1.95
C SER A 259 10.54 19.56 3.28
N LEU A 260 10.43 18.75 4.32
CA LEU A 260 11.19 18.96 5.54
C LEU A 260 12.66 18.58 5.34
N SER A 261 13.54 19.36 5.96
CA SER A 261 14.98 19.11 5.98
C SER A 261 15.35 17.83 6.74
N SER A 262 14.70 17.59 7.89
CA SER A 262 14.86 16.38 8.72
C SER A 262 13.57 16.11 9.51
N PRO A 263 13.37 14.89 10.04
CA PRO A 263 12.26 14.61 10.95
C PRO A 263 12.29 15.50 12.20
N SER A 264 13.49 15.78 12.72
CA SER A 264 13.72 16.65 13.88
C SER A 264 13.39 18.12 13.63
N ALA A 265 13.23 18.54 12.38
CA ALA A 265 12.85 19.92 12.06
C ALA A 265 11.48 20.28 12.65
N THR A 266 10.59 19.30 12.82
CA THR A 266 9.28 19.50 13.49
C THR A 266 9.43 19.77 14.99
N LEU A 267 10.45 19.19 15.63
CA LEU A 267 10.78 19.43 17.04
C LEU A 267 11.47 20.79 17.23
N GLU A 268 12.36 21.16 16.32
CA GLU A 268 13.06 22.46 16.34
C GLU A 268 12.12 23.62 15.98
N TYR A 269 11.19 23.37 15.05
CA TYR A 269 10.24 24.34 14.54
C TYR A 269 8.82 23.74 14.57
N PRO A 270 8.08 23.86 15.69
CA PRO A 270 6.73 23.29 15.82
C PRO A 270 5.72 23.77 14.75
N SER A 271 5.98 24.92 14.12
CA SER A 271 5.17 25.46 13.02
C SER A 271 5.56 24.98 11.61
N ALA A 272 6.65 24.22 11.46
CA ALA A 272 7.23 23.88 10.16
C ALA A 272 6.26 23.08 9.27
N GLU A 273 5.45 22.22 9.86
CA GLU A 273 4.49 21.37 9.16
C GLU A 273 3.40 22.21 8.47
N ILE A 274 2.70 23.06 9.23
CA ILE A 274 1.65 23.94 8.69
C ILE A 274 2.26 24.97 7.73
N LYS A 275 3.45 25.49 8.05
CA LYS A 275 4.18 26.41 7.15
C LYS A 275 4.56 25.76 5.82
N LEU A 276 4.91 24.48 5.82
CA LEU A 276 5.22 23.72 4.60
C LEU A 276 4.01 23.71 3.66
N PHE A 277 2.82 23.38 4.19
CA PHE A 277 1.58 23.40 3.41
C PHE A 277 1.20 24.80 2.92
N ARG A 278 1.32 25.82 3.79
CA ARG A 278 1.10 27.22 3.39
C ARG A 278 2.04 27.64 2.26
N ARG A 279 3.34 27.35 2.36
CA ARG A 279 4.33 27.67 1.33
C ARG A 279 4.07 26.91 0.03
N SER A 280 3.60 25.66 0.10
CA SER A 280 3.22 24.89 -1.09
C SER A 280 2.15 25.61 -1.91
N ILE A 281 1.16 26.19 -1.24
CA ILE A 281 0.07 26.94 -1.86
C ILE A 281 0.53 28.32 -2.35
N GLU A 282 1.21 29.10 -1.51
CA GLU A 282 1.64 30.47 -1.84
C GLU A 282 2.70 30.51 -2.95
N GLU A 283 3.64 29.58 -2.93
CA GLU A 283 4.73 29.50 -3.92
C GLU A 283 4.32 28.64 -5.13
N ASN A 284 3.15 28.00 -5.10
CA ASN A 284 2.68 27.04 -6.10
C ASN A 284 3.70 25.93 -6.39
N LEU A 285 4.36 25.44 -5.34
CA LEU A 285 5.36 24.38 -5.39
C LEU A 285 4.77 23.11 -4.78
N PRO A 286 4.78 21.96 -5.49
CA PRO A 286 4.27 20.70 -4.93
C PRO A 286 5.14 20.21 -3.78
N ILE A 287 4.53 19.48 -2.84
CA ILE A 287 5.26 18.79 -1.77
C ILE A 287 5.95 17.55 -2.37
N ASP A 288 7.19 17.30 -1.96
CA ASP A 288 7.94 16.12 -2.37
C ASP A 288 7.41 14.87 -1.68
N TYR A 289 6.64 14.07 -2.41
CA TYR A 289 6.11 12.78 -1.96
C TYR A 289 7.21 11.84 -1.45
N ARG A 290 8.44 11.91 -1.98
CA ARG A 290 9.58 11.07 -1.52
C ARG A 290 9.97 11.33 -0.07
N ARG A 291 9.60 12.49 0.45
CA ARG A 291 10.00 12.98 1.77
C ARG A 291 8.81 13.13 2.72
N ILE A 292 7.61 12.71 2.32
CA ILE A 292 6.41 12.70 3.19
C ILE A 292 6.63 11.84 4.43
N GLY A 293 7.40 10.74 4.34
CA GLY A 293 7.74 9.93 5.52
C GLY A 293 8.43 10.73 6.64
N LEU A 294 9.22 11.75 6.29
CA LEU A 294 9.87 12.63 7.29
C LEU A 294 8.84 13.52 8.00
N LEU A 295 7.81 13.96 7.28
CA LEU A 295 6.71 14.75 7.82
C LEU A 295 5.88 13.92 8.80
N ARG A 296 5.54 12.67 8.42
CA ARG A 296 4.84 11.72 9.29
C ARG A 296 5.60 11.40 10.56
N GLU A 297 6.89 11.10 10.43
CA GLU A 297 7.76 10.81 11.57
C GLU A 297 7.88 12.02 12.51
N GLY A 298 7.96 13.22 11.95
CA GLY A 298 7.98 14.47 12.69
C GLY A 298 6.70 14.71 13.50
N ILE A 299 5.54 14.61 12.85
CA ILE A 299 4.21 14.75 13.49
C ILE A 299 4.05 13.75 14.62
N SER A 300 4.39 12.47 14.36
CA SER A 300 4.30 11.39 15.35
C SER A 300 5.20 11.63 16.57
N LYS A 301 6.32 12.34 16.42
CA LYS A 301 7.24 12.69 17.52
C LYS A 301 6.82 13.97 18.24
N SER A 302 6.21 14.90 17.52
CA SER A 302 5.76 16.19 18.05
C SER A 302 4.65 16.02 19.09
N ASN A 303 3.72 15.09 18.84
CA ASN A 303 2.64 14.50 19.68
C ASN A 303 2.20 15.20 20.99
N SER A 304 2.29 16.52 21.04
CA SER A 304 1.75 17.35 22.10
C SER A 304 0.34 17.74 21.69
N PRO A 305 -0.67 17.59 22.56
CA PRO A 305 -2.02 18.04 22.26
C PRO A 305 -1.95 19.48 21.78
N ALA A 306 -2.58 19.75 20.63
CA ALA A 306 -2.41 20.93 19.80
C ALA A 306 -2.43 22.26 20.57
N ASN A 307 -1.28 22.66 21.12
CA ASN A 307 -1.00 24.03 21.50
C ASN A 307 -0.60 24.80 20.24
N TRP A 308 -1.48 24.78 19.23
CA TRP A 308 -1.33 25.62 18.06
C TRP A 308 -1.29 27.06 18.55
N ASN A 309 -0.16 27.72 18.35
CA ASN A 309 -0.04 29.14 18.64
C ASN A 309 -0.88 29.95 17.63
N GLN A 310 -1.02 31.24 17.88
CA GLN A 310 -1.81 32.12 17.02
C GLN A 310 -1.33 32.09 15.56
N SER A 311 -0.01 32.07 15.33
CA SER A 311 0.57 31.98 13.99
C SER A 311 0.19 30.69 13.26
N MET A 312 0.21 29.54 13.94
CA MET A 312 -0.16 28.25 13.36
C MET A 312 -1.64 28.21 12.95
N ARG A 313 -2.52 28.78 13.78
CA ARG A 313 -3.95 28.92 13.44
C ARG A 313 -4.15 29.82 12.22
N GLU A 314 -3.46 30.95 12.16
CA GLU A 314 -3.52 31.87 11.03
C GLU A 314 -3.02 31.21 9.74
N ASP A 315 -1.91 30.48 9.81
CA ASP A 315 -1.37 29.73 8.66
C ASP A 315 -2.38 28.66 8.18
N PHE A 316 -3.03 27.95 9.11
CA PHE A 316 -4.08 26.98 8.77
C PHE A 316 -5.30 27.64 8.12
N PHE A 317 -5.78 28.77 8.64
CA PHE A 317 -6.89 29.49 8.01
C PHE A 317 -6.53 30.03 6.63
N ARG A 318 -5.27 30.43 6.40
CA ARG A 318 -4.80 30.81 5.05
C ARG A 318 -4.83 29.64 4.08
N ILE A 319 -4.46 28.44 4.53
CA ILE A 319 -4.57 27.21 3.73
C ILE A 319 -6.04 26.99 3.35
N LEU A 320 -6.97 27.04 4.30
CA LEU A 320 -8.41 26.87 4.02
C LEU A 320 -8.97 27.96 3.09
N ALA A 321 -8.50 29.19 3.23
CA ALA A 321 -8.95 30.33 2.43
C ALA A 321 -8.44 30.30 0.97
N ALA A 322 -7.44 29.47 0.65
CA ALA A 322 -6.88 29.39 -0.70
C ALA A 322 -7.80 28.68 -1.72
N GLY A 323 -8.90 28.06 -1.26
CA GLY A 323 -9.88 27.45 -2.14
C GLY A 323 -9.33 26.23 -2.88
N HIS A 324 -9.49 26.18 -4.20
CA HIS A 324 -9.15 24.99 -4.99
C HIS A 324 -7.67 24.62 -4.96
N SER A 325 -6.76 25.60 -4.82
CA SER A 325 -5.32 25.34 -4.72
C SER A 325 -4.92 24.64 -3.42
N ALA A 326 -5.79 24.65 -2.39
CA ALA A 326 -5.54 23.96 -1.13
C ALA A 326 -5.83 22.46 -1.20
N LEU A 327 -6.56 21.98 -2.21
CA LEU A 327 -7.10 20.62 -2.23
C LEU A 327 -6.01 19.55 -2.07
N SER A 328 -4.94 19.63 -2.85
CA SER A 328 -3.81 18.68 -2.78
C SER A 328 -3.10 18.70 -1.42
N SER A 329 -2.96 19.88 -0.82
CA SER A 329 -2.37 20.03 0.52
C SER A 329 -3.28 19.47 1.60
N LEU A 330 -4.59 19.75 1.53
CA LEU A 330 -5.57 19.26 2.48
C LEU A 330 -5.76 17.75 2.39
N GLU A 331 -5.72 17.18 1.19
CA GLU A 331 -5.69 15.74 1.00
C GLU A 331 -4.50 15.13 1.73
N ILE A 332 -3.28 15.61 1.49
CA ILE A 332 -2.08 15.13 2.20
C ILE A 332 -2.24 15.29 3.71
N MET A 333 -2.69 16.46 4.19
CA MET A 333 -2.93 16.71 5.61
C MET A 333 -3.94 15.76 6.23
N SER A 334 -4.95 15.30 5.49
CA SER A 334 -5.96 14.38 6.00
C SER A 334 -5.41 12.97 6.31
N TYR A 335 -4.27 12.62 5.72
CA TYR A 335 -3.61 11.34 5.92
C TYR A 335 -2.50 11.35 6.98
N LEU A 336 -2.10 12.53 7.46
CA LEU A 336 -1.06 12.73 8.47
C LEU A 336 -1.69 12.77 9.87
#